data_AF-A0A8S1NCS1-F1
#
_entry.id   AF-A0A8S1NCS1-F1
#
_cell.length_a   1.000
_cell.length_b   1.000
_cell.length_c   1.000
_cell.angle_alpha   90.00
_cell.angle_beta   90.00
_cell.angle_gamma   90.00
#
_symmetry.space_group_name_H-M   'P 1'
#
loop_
_entity.id
_entity.type
_entity.pdbx_description
1 polymer ?
#
loop_
_entity_poly.entity_id
_entity_poly.type
_entity_poly.pdbx_seq_one_letter_code
_entity_poly.pdbx_strand_id
1 'polypeptide(L)'
;MILILDSKPQLKKIYMVDFAQNDAKTVFQNFVKTQKTEYQDMNESDNVFIELTINDVTEETIHLKIDQIKILSCITSQILFLYHNQSTFNTFQCQIRNNLQE
;
A
#
# COMPACT_ATOMS: atom_id res chain seq x y z
N MET A 1 -3.20 1.46 5.47
CA MET A 1 -2.92 2.75 4.80
C MET A 1 -2.27 3.71 5.77
N ILE A 2 -1.69 4.82 5.32
CA ILE A 2 -1.13 5.85 6.21
C ILE A 2 -2.23 6.88 6.47
N LEU A 3 -2.43 7.25 7.73
CA LEU A 3 -3.37 8.29 8.13
C LEU A 3 -2.80 9.69 7.86
N ILE A 4 -3.64 10.59 7.39
CA ILE A 4 -3.36 12.02 7.23
C ILE A 4 -4.20 12.79 8.25
N LEU A 5 -3.55 13.70 8.98
CA LEU A 5 -4.22 14.68 9.85
C LEU A 5 -3.65 16.05 9.52
N ASP A 6 -4.51 17.06 9.37
CA ASP A 6 -4.14 18.43 8.99
C ASP A 6 -3.25 18.49 7.73
N SER A 7 -3.61 17.74 6.70
CA SER A 7 -2.83 17.59 5.44
C SER A 7 -1.39 17.07 5.65
N LYS A 8 -1.10 16.44 6.79
CA LYS A 8 0.22 15.88 7.11
C LYS A 8 0.13 14.37 7.34
N PRO A 9 0.99 13.56 6.68
CA PRO A 9 1.07 12.14 6.94
C PRO A 9 1.59 11.88 8.36
N GLN A 10 0.90 11.01 9.09
CA GLN A 10 1.26 10.69 10.47
C GLN A 10 2.47 9.77 10.58
N LEU A 11 2.78 9.02 9.52
CA LEU A 11 3.99 8.21 9.44
C LEU A 11 5.14 9.02 8.84
N LYS A 12 6.18 9.28 9.65
CA LYS A 12 7.39 10.02 9.28
C LYS A 12 8.61 9.10 9.19
N LYS A 13 9.64 9.56 8.46
CA LYS A 13 10.91 8.83 8.26
C LYS A 13 11.61 8.44 9.57
N ILE A 14 11.44 9.21 10.64
CA ILE A 14 12.06 8.92 11.95
C ILE A 14 11.66 7.54 12.51
N TYR A 15 10.44 7.08 12.22
CA TYR A 15 9.96 5.77 12.66
C TYR A 15 10.55 4.59 11.88
N MET A 16 11.29 4.85 10.79
CA MET A 16 12.00 3.79 10.06
C MET A 16 13.15 3.19 10.88
N VAL A 17 13.70 3.95 11.83
CA VAL A 17 14.74 3.45 12.75
C VAL A 17 14.15 2.36 13.65
N ASP A 18 12.98 2.62 14.25
CA ASP A 18 12.27 1.63 15.07
C ASP A 18 11.89 0.40 14.25
N PHE A 19 11.51 0.59 12.98
CA PHE A 19 11.18 -0.50 12.06
C PHE A 19 12.37 -1.41 11.74
N ALA A 20 13.58 -0.84 11.63
CA ALA A 20 14.80 -1.60 11.33
C ALA A 20 15.35 -2.36 12.54
N GLN A 21 15.06 -1.89 13.76
CA GLN A 21 15.64 -2.41 15.00
C GLN A 21 14.74 -3.40 15.75
N ASN A 22 13.43 -3.41 15.46
CA ASN A 22 12.46 -4.23 16.18
C ASN A 22 11.71 -5.19 15.24
N ASP A 23 11.02 -6.16 15.84
CA ASP A 23 10.14 -7.05 15.11
C ASP A 23 9.02 -6.28 14.38
N ALA A 24 8.87 -6.55 13.09
CA ALA A 24 7.95 -5.83 12.22
C ALA A 24 6.49 -5.91 12.71
N LYS A 25 6.05 -7.06 13.27
CA LYS A 25 4.68 -7.24 13.75
C LYS A 25 4.40 -6.29 14.90
N THR A 26 5.32 -6.20 15.86
CA THR A 26 5.19 -5.31 17.02
C THR A 26 5.14 -3.85 16.58
N VAL A 27 5.99 -3.46 15.63
CA VAL A 27 6.05 -2.09 15.10
C VAL A 27 4.74 -1.72 14.39
N PHE A 28 4.21 -2.59 13.51
CA PHE A 28 2.94 -2.33 12.84
C PHE A 28 1.76 -2.26 13.82
N GLN A 29 1.72 -3.13 14.83
CA GLN A 29 0.70 -3.05 15.88
C GLN A 29 0.76 -1.71 16.62
N ASN A 30 1.96 -1.19 16.88
CA ASN A 30 2.13 0.13 17.50
C ASN A 30 1.69 1.26 16.56
N PHE A 31 1.95 1.16 15.26
CA PHE A 31 1.47 2.16 14.29
C PHE A 31 -0.04 2.25 14.22
N VAL A 32 -0.74 1.11 14.31
CA VAL A 32 -2.20 1.08 14.39
C VAL A 32 -2.69 1.70 15.69
N LYS A 33 -2.12 1.30 16.84
CA LYS A 33 -2.48 1.87 18.15
C LYS A 33 -2.22 3.37 18.27
N THR A 34 -1.22 3.88 17.55
CA THR A 34 -0.83 5.29 17.58
C THR A 34 -1.36 6.10 16.40
N GLN A 35 -2.40 5.60 15.71
CA GLN A 35 -3.08 6.29 14.59
C GLN A 35 -2.15 6.76 13.47
N LYS A 36 -1.07 6.02 13.21
CA LYS A 36 -0.19 6.27 12.06
C LYS A 36 -0.64 5.51 10.83
N THR A 37 -1.23 4.34 11.04
CA THR A 37 -1.73 3.48 9.98
C THR A 37 -3.08 2.89 10.35
N GLU A 38 -3.92 2.65 9.36
CA GLU A 38 -5.25 2.07 9.53
C GLU A 38 -5.46 0.88 8.60
N TYR A 39 -6.21 -0.11 9.10
CA TYR A 39 -6.80 -1.17 8.28
C TYR A 39 -8.20 -0.71 7.92
N GLN A 40 -8.50 -0.73 6.63
CA GLN A 40 -9.77 -0.28 6.10
C GLN A 40 -10.49 -1.49 5.52
N ASP A 41 -11.75 -1.66 5.89
CA ASP A 41 -12.62 -2.66 5.28
C ASP A 41 -13.31 -2.13 4.00
N MET A 42 -14.06 -2.98 3.30
CA MET A 42 -14.73 -2.56 2.07
C MET A 42 -15.82 -1.52 2.31
N ASN A 43 -16.52 -1.56 3.45
CA ASN A 43 -17.64 -0.66 3.72
C ASN A 43 -17.15 0.75 4.03
N GLU A 44 -15.98 0.87 4.65
CA GLU A 44 -15.32 2.15 4.91
C GLU A 44 -14.72 2.76 3.65
N SER A 45 -14.50 1.98 2.58
CA SER A 45 -13.88 2.48 1.34
C SER A 45 -14.70 3.52 0.57
N ASP A 46 -16.02 3.51 0.75
CA ASP A 46 -16.92 4.43 0.06
C ASP A 46 -16.84 5.86 0.60
N ASN A 47 -16.43 6.04 1.86
CA ASN A 47 -16.41 7.34 2.54
C ASN A 47 -15.00 7.90 2.76
N VAL A 48 -14.01 7.43 1.97
CA VAL A 48 -12.61 7.77 2.20
C VAL A 48 -11.94 8.36 0.98
N PHE A 49 -11.34 9.54 1.17
CA PHE A 49 -10.53 10.19 0.14
C PHE A 49 -9.07 9.76 0.28
N ILE A 50 -8.60 9.04 -0.76
CA ILE A 50 -7.32 8.34 -0.77
C ILE A 50 -6.43 8.91 -1.85
N GLU A 51 -5.29 9.45 -1.45
CA GLU A 51 -4.26 9.89 -2.39
C GLU A 51 -3.13 8.88 -2.57
N LEU A 52 -2.53 8.92 -3.76
CA LEU A 52 -1.40 8.05 -4.12
C LEU A 52 -0.05 8.68 -3.77
N THR A 53 0.04 10.01 -3.83
CA THR A 53 1.28 10.73 -3.58
C THR A 53 1.07 11.85 -2.58
N ILE A 54 2.14 12.22 -1.88
CA ILE A 54 2.10 13.30 -0.88
C ILE A 54 1.84 14.66 -1.55
N ASN A 55 2.18 14.82 -2.83
CA ASN A 55 2.00 16.08 -3.56
C ASN A 55 0.54 16.35 -3.91
N ASP A 56 -0.28 15.31 -3.97
CA ASP A 56 -1.69 15.40 -4.33
C ASP A 56 -2.59 15.53 -3.09
N VAL A 57 -2.00 15.54 -1.89
CA VAL A 57 -2.74 15.64 -0.62
C VAL A 57 -3.45 16.99 -0.53
N THR A 58 -4.77 16.93 -0.40
CA THR A 58 -5.67 18.07 -0.15
C THR A 58 -6.18 18.05 1.30
N GLU A 59 -6.89 19.10 1.70
CA GLU A 59 -7.52 19.18 3.04
C GLU A 59 -8.56 18.08 3.29
N GLU A 60 -9.16 17.55 2.21
CA GLU A 60 -10.15 16.45 2.28
C GLU A 60 -9.48 15.06 2.35
N THR A 61 -8.18 14.99 2.09
CA THR A 61 -7.45 13.72 2.07
C THR A 61 -7.23 13.20 3.49
N ILE A 62 -7.77 12.02 3.75
CA ILE A 62 -7.66 11.36 5.07
C ILE A 62 -6.71 10.17 5.06
N HIS A 63 -6.43 9.58 3.89
CA HIS A 63 -5.49 8.47 3.78
C HIS A 63 -4.54 8.60 2.60
N LEU A 64 -3.33 8.10 2.82
CA LEU A 64 -2.31 7.94 1.78
C LEU A 64 -2.03 6.45 1.56
N LYS A 65 -1.99 6.03 0.29
CA LYS A 65 -1.56 4.68 -0.08
C LYS A 65 -0.06 4.48 0.20
N ILE A 66 0.28 3.34 0.80
CA ILE A 66 1.67 3.00 1.14
C ILE A 66 2.49 2.72 -0.13
N ASP A 67 1.88 2.08 -1.11
CA ASP A 67 2.49 1.74 -2.40
C ASP A 67 1.37 1.52 -3.43
N GLN A 68 1.64 1.91 -4.67
CA GLN A 68 0.73 1.77 -5.80
C GLN A 68 0.65 0.32 -6.31
N ILE A 69 1.71 -0.47 -6.12
CA ILE A 69 1.82 -1.84 -6.66
C ILE A 69 1.17 -2.88 -5.74
N LYS A 70 0.84 -2.51 -4.49
CA LYS A 70 0.30 -3.44 -3.47
C LYS A 70 -1.04 -4.09 -3.79
N ILE A 71 -1.71 -3.73 -4.88
CA ILE A 71 -2.88 -4.43 -5.40
C ILE A 71 -2.52 -5.75 -6.12
N LEU A 72 -1.27 -5.91 -6.54
CA LEU A 72 -0.81 -7.09 -7.26
C LEU A 72 -0.51 -8.24 -6.30
N SER A 73 -0.77 -9.47 -6.77
CA SER A 73 -0.36 -10.69 -6.10
C SER A 73 1.13 -10.96 -6.30
N CYS A 74 1.68 -11.89 -5.51
CA CYS A 74 3.07 -12.33 -5.64
C CYS A 74 3.42 -12.81 -7.07
N ILE A 75 2.46 -13.39 -7.79
CA ILE A 75 2.67 -13.90 -9.15
C ILE A 75 2.67 -12.75 -10.17
N THR A 76 1.72 -11.81 -10.05
CA THR A 76 1.65 -10.63 -10.93
C THR A 76 2.84 -9.70 -10.73
N SER A 77 3.32 -9.55 -9.49
CA SER A 77 4.44 -8.65 -9.17
C SER A 77 5.77 -9.06 -9.80
N GLN A 78 5.90 -10.32 -10.21
CA GLN A 78 7.09 -10.81 -10.91
C GLN A 78 7.12 -10.38 -12.40
N ILE A 79 6.02 -9.87 -12.97
CA ILE A 79 5.99 -9.42 -14.37
C ILE A 79 6.74 -8.10 -14.48
N LEU A 80 7.81 -8.09 -15.28
CA LEU A 80 8.59 -6.88 -15.55
C LEU A 80 7.75 -5.89 -16.37
N PHE A 81 7.87 -4.60 -16.04
CA PHE A 81 7.22 -3.52 -16.78
C PHE A 81 5.70 -3.71 -16.96
N LEU A 82 5.02 -4.18 -15.91
CA LEU A 82 3.58 -4.53 -15.93
C LEU A 82 2.69 -3.44 -16.55
N TYR A 83 2.99 -2.17 -16.28
CA TYR A 83 2.24 -1.01 -16.80
C TYR A 83 2.39 -0.78 -18.31
N HIS A 84 3.39 -1.38 -18.94
CA HIS A 84 3.60 -1.29 -20.40
C HIS A 84 2.87 -2.40 -21.17
N ASN A 85 2.32 -3.37 -20.46
CA ASN A 85 1.60 -4.49 -21.05
C ASN A 85 0.10 -4.27 -20.98
N GLN A 86 -0.62 -4.78 -21.98
CA GLN A 86 -2.07 -4.86 -21.91
C GLN A 86 -2.50 -5.83 -20.81
N SER A 87 -3.65 -5.56 -20.19
CA SER A 87 -4.19 -6.39 -19.09
C SER A 87 -4.33 -7.86 -19.50
N THR A 88 -4.79 -8.15 -20.71
CA THR A 88 -4.91 -9.52 -21.25
C THR A 88 -3.56 -10.24 -21.29
N PHE A 89 -2.49 -9.54 -21.66
CA PHE A 89 -1.14 -10.10 -21.72
C PHE A 89 -0.59 -10.39 -20.32
N ASN A 90 -0.82 -9.47 -19.38
CA ASN A 90 -0.44 -9.66 -17.98
C ASN A 90 -1.14 -10.88 -17.37
N THR A 91 -2.45 -11.05 -17.61
CA THR A 91 -3.21 -12.21 -17.13
C THR A 91 -2.66 -13.52 -17.68
N PHE A 92 -2.35 -13.56 -18.99
CA PHE A 92 -1.80 -14.76 -19.62
C PHE A 92 -0.42 -15.14 -19.07
N GLN A 93 0.47 -14.16 -18.88
CA GLN A 93 1.78 -14.40 -18.27
C GLN A 93 1.70 -14.92 -16.84
N CYS A 94 0.73 -14.42 -16.05
CA CYS A 94 0.50 -14.93 -14.69
C CYS A 94 0.13 -16.40 -14.70
N GLN A 95 -0.77 -16.81 -15.60
CA GLN A 95 -1.22 -18.19 -15.70
C GLN A 95 -0.11 -19.13 -16.13
N ILE A 96 0.72 -18.74 -17.12
CA ILE A 96 1.87 -19.53 -17.54
C ILE A 96 2.85 -19.73 -16.39
N ARG A 97 3.18 -18.67 -15.65
CA ARG A 97 4.12 -18.79 -14.53
C ARG A 97 3.63 -19.72 -13.44
N ASN A 98 2.35 -19.63 -13.09
CA ASN A 98 1.78 -20.49 -12.07
C ASN A 98 1.94 -21.98 -12.43
N ASN A 99 1.73 -22.31 -13.70
CA ASN A 99 1.88 -23.68 -14.21
C ASN A 99 3.33 -24.17 -14.35
N LEU A 100 4.33 -23.28 -14.30
CA LEU A 100 5.76 -23.62 -14.33
C LEU A 100 6.37 -23.82 -12.93
N GLN A 101 5.63 -23.47 -11.87
CA GLN A 101 6.06 -23.65 -10.48
C GLN A 101 5.50 -24.94 -9.84
N GLU A 102 4.61 -25.66 -10.52
CA GLU A 102 4.19 -27.03 -10.21
C GLU A 102 5.10 -28.06 -10.91
#